data_AF-A0A9D9HYP8-F1
#
_entry.id   AF-A0A9D9HYP8-F1
#
_cell.length_a   1.000
_cell.length_b   1.000
_cell.length_c   1.000
_cell.angle_alpha   90.00
_cell.angle_beta   90.00
_cell.angle_gamma   90.00
#
_symmetry.space_group_name_H-M   'P 1'
#
loop_
_entity.id
_entity.type
_entity.pdbx_description
1 polymer ?
#
loop_
_entity_poly.entity_id
_entity_poly.type
_entity_poly.pdbx_seq_one_letter_code
_entity_poly.pdbx_strand_id
1 'polypeptide(L)'
;MTLAQKEKRYALLIVLGIFIGIVISVICGGTDSVLAAKKTVAKKEYYVVSRMEGEVVILENEKGEETQVERKKFPKRIKEEDVVYYRNGKYRKDSRKTRELKKAIEAEMKNFFPS
;
A
#
# COMPACT_ATOMS: atom_id res chain seq x y z
N MET A 1 52.05 27.53 -11.19
CA MET A 1 52.17 26.05 -11.10
C MET A 1 52.21 25.51 -12.52
N THR A 2 53.28 24.81 -12.90
CA THR A 2 53.46 24.34 -14.29
C THR A 2 52.56 23.14 -14.60
N LEU A 3 52.17 22.93 -15.87
CA LEU A 3 51.27 21.83 -16.27
C LEU A 3 51.76 20.46 -15.75
N ALA A 4 53.07 20.21 -15.83
CA ALA A 4 53.70 19.00 -15.31
C ALA A 4 53.51 18.79 -13.80
N GLN A 5 53.39 19.86 -12.99
CA GLN A 5 53.08 19.75 -11.57
C GLN A 5 51.59 19.46 -11.33
N LYS A 6 50.70 19.92 -12.22
CA LYS A 6 49.25 19.67 -12.10
C LYS A 6 48.94 18.21 -12.42
N GLU A 7 49.52 17.66 -13.49
CA GLU A 7 49.36 16.25 -13.89
C GLU A 7 49.83 15.27 -12.81
N LYS A 8 50.99 15.54 -12.19
CA LYS A 8 51.50 14.72 -11.07
C LYS A 8 50.57 14.76 -9.85
N ARG A 9 49.93 15.91 -9.56
CA ARG A 9 48.96 16.04 -8.46
C ARG A 9 47.64 15.34 -8.77
N TYR A 10 47.17 15.38 -10.01
CA TYR A 10 45.97 14.62 -10.42
C TYR A 10 46.21 13.12 -10.39
N ALA A 11 47.37 12.64 -10.87
CA ALA A 11 47.73 11.22 -10.77
C ALA A 11 47.83 10.76 -9.31
N LEU A 12 48.43 11.59 -8.43
CA LEU A 12 48.52 11.29 -6.99
C LEU A 12 47.13 11.24 -6.33
N LEU A 13 46.22 12.16 -6.67
CA LEU A 13 44.84 12.16 -6.15
C LEU A 13 44.04 10.94 -6.60
N ILE A 14 44.24 10.47 -7.84
CA ILE A 14 43.58 9.27 -8.36
C ILE A 14 44.07 8.02 -7.61
N VAL A 15 45.39 7.87 -7.41
CA VAL A 15 45.96 6.73 -6.69
C VAL A 15 45.54 6.73 -5.21
N LEU A 16 45.52 7.90 -4.55
CA LEU A 16 45.06 8.00 -3.16
C LEU A 16 43.56 7.68 -3.01
N GLY A 17 42.72 8.15 -3.95
CA GLY A 17 41.29 7.89 -3.93
C GLY A 17 40.93 6.42 -4.13
N ILE A 18 41.66 5.71 -5.01
CA ILE A 18 41.47 4.27 -5.23
C ILE A 18 41.89 3.48 -3.97
N PHE A 19 42.96 3.89 -3.29
CA PHE A 19 43.43 3.21 -2.08
C PHE A 19 42.45 3.36 -0.90
N ILE A 20 41.84 4.55 -0.74
CA ILE A 20 40.80 4.78 0.29
C ILE A 20 39.56 3.91 0.00
N GLY A 21 39.11 3.81 -1.25
CA GLY A 21 37.96 2.99 -1.63
C GLY A 21 38.14 1.50 -1.32
N ILE A 22 39.34 0.96 -1.55
CA ILE A 22 39.64 -0.46 -1.30
C ILE A 22 39.81 -0.73 0.21
N VAL A 23 40.40 0.19 0.96
CA VAL A 23 40.57 0.03 2.41
C VAL A 23 39.21 0.11 3.14
N ILE A 24 38.27 0.94 2.68
CA ILE A 24 36.90 0.98 3.22
C ILE A 24 36.15 -0.34 2.93
N SER A 25 36.32 -0.94 1.76
CA SER A 25 35.62 -2.20 1.44
C SER A 25 36.15 -3.42 2.21
N VAL A 26 37.41 -3.38 2.66
CA VAL A 26 38.03 -4.51 3.39
C VAL A 26 37.75 -4.44 4.89
N ILE A 27 37.50 -3.25 5.46
CA ILE A 27 37.25 -3.09 6.90
C ILE A 27 35.75 -3.23 7.24
N CYS A 28 34.83 -2.86 6.34
CA CYS A 28 33.39 -3.10 6.53
C CYS A 28 32.97 -4.41 5.87
N GLY A 29 33.08 -5.51 6.62
CA GLY A 29 32.44 -6.77 6.25
C GLY A 29 30.95 -6.59 5.94
N GLY A 30 30.49 -7.23 4.87
CA GLY A 30 29.07 -7.44 4.58
C GLY A 30 28.36 -6.27 3.89
N THR A 31 28.35 -6.28 2.56
CA THR A 31 27.23 -5.70 1.79
C THR A 31 26.03 -6.64 1.87
N ASP A 32 25.53 -6.92 3.07
CA ASP A 32 24.22 -7.56 3.27
C ASP A 32 23.29 -6.52 3.88
N SER A 33 22.97 -5.53 3.07
CA SER A 33 21.70 -4.84 3.18
C SER A 33 21.13 -4.77 1.78
N VAL A 34 20.88 -5.97 1.25
CA VAL A 34 19.76 -6.23 0.36
C VAL A 34 18.65 -5.32 0.82
N LEU A 35 18.40 -4.29 0.01
CA LEU A 35 17.13 -3.65 -0.21
C LEU A 35 16.10 -4.20 0.77
N ALA A 36 16.05 -3.62 1.98
CA ALA A 36 14.95 -3.84 2.89
C ALA A 36 13.75 -3.24 2.16
N ALA A 37 13.20 -4.01 1.24
CA ALA A 37 11.94 -3.81 0.60
C ALA A 37 10.96 -3.83 1.78
N LYS A 38 10.80 -2.66 2.39
CA LYS A 38 9.65 -2.32 3.20
C LYS A 38 8.48 -2.60 2.27
N LYS A 39 7.96 -3.81 2.40
CA LYS A 39 6.73 -4.26 1.80
C LYS A 39 5.64 -3.49 2.54
N THR A 40 5.54 -2.19 2.27
CA THR A 40 4.41 -1.37 2.66
C THR A 40 3.23 -1.90 1.87
N VAL A 41 2.59 -2.94 2.40
CA VAL A 41 1.31 -3.42 1.89
C VAL A 41 0.36 -2.25 2.06
N ALA A 42 0.05 -1.58 0.95
CA ALA A 42 -0.90 -0.47 0.94
C ALA A 42 -2.18 -0.93 1.67
N LYS A 43 -2.58 -0.20 2.71
CA LYS A 43 -3.80 -0.48 3.46
C LYS A 43 -4.97 -0.46 2.48
N LYS A 44 -5.71 -1.57 2.38
CA LYS A 44 -6.91 -1.62 1.55
C LYS A 44 -8.01 -0.83 2.26
N GLU A 45 -8.55 0.17 1.58
CA GLU A 45 -9.77 0.84 2.02
C GLU A 45 -10.98 -0.02 1.63
N TYR A 46 -11.85 -0.22 2.62
CA TYR A 46 -13.07 -1.02 2.51
C TYR A 46 -14.29 -0.11 2.62
N TYR A 47 -15.33 -0.49 1.89
CA TYR A 47 -16.62 0.21 1.87
C TYR A 47 -17.74 -0.82 1.94
N VAL A 48 -18.88 -0.41 2.48
CA VAL A 48 -20.13 -1.17 2.43
C VAL A 48 -21.00 -0.59 1.31
N VAL A 49 -21.63 -1.45 0.52
CA VAL A 49 -22.68 -1.01 -0.42
C VAL A 49 -23.91 -0.64 0.41
N SER A 50 -24.18 0.65 0.57
CA SER A 50 -25.32 1.15 1.33
C SER A 50 -26.62 0.91 0.56
N ARG A 51 -26.71 1.45 -0.67
CA ARG A 51 -27.87 1.29 -1.56
C ARG A 51 -27.49 1.33 -3.03
N MET A 52 -28.34 0.79 -3.89
CA MET A 52 -28.16 0.82 -5.35
C MET A 52 -29.31 1.56 -6.06
N GLU A 53 -28.96 2.63 -6.78
CA GLU A 53 -29.90 3.53 -7.45
C GLU A 53 -29.65 3.52 -8.96
N GLY A 54 -30.30 2.60 -9.68
CA GLY A 54 -30.13 2.45 -11.13
C GLY A 54 -28.67 2.18 -11.53
N GLU A 55 -28.05 3.17 -12.18
CA GLU A 55 -26.65 3.16 -12.65
C GLU A 55 -25.63 3.66 -11.61
N VAL A 56 -26.09 4.02 -10.41
CA VAL A 56 -25.25 4.51 -9.31
C VAL A 56 -25.29 3.53 -8.15
N VAL A 57 -24.14 3.36 -7.50
CA VAL A 57 -23.97 2.59 -6.28
C VAL A 57 -23.47 3.56 -5.21
N ILE A 58 -24.19 3.62 -4.08
CA ILE A 58 -23.80 4.42 -2.93
C ILE A 58 -22.97 3.54 -2.00
N LEU A 59 -21.73 3.96 -1.77
CA LEU A 59 -20.80 3.31 -0.87
C LEU A 59 -20.71 4.10 0.42
N GLU A 60 -20.60 3.41 1.55
CA GLU A 60 -20.35 4.00 2.86
C GLU A 60 -19.01 3.48 3.40
N ASN A 61 -18.18 4.37 3.93
CA ASN A 61 -16.91 3.98 4.56
C ASN A 61 -17.07 3.77 6.07
N GLU A 62 -15.99 3.38 6.75
CA GLU A 62 -16.00 3.16 8.22
C GLU A 62 -16.30 4.43 9.05
N LYS A 63 -16.31 5.62 8.43
CA LYS A 63 -16.67 6.89 9.07
C LYS A 63 -18.13 7.30 8.84
N GLY A 64 -18.90 6.51 8.07
CA GLY A 64 -20.26 6.86 7.65
C GLY A 64 -20.32 7.87 6.49
N GLU A 65 -19.19 8.14 5.81
CA GLU A 65 -19.18 9.03 4.65
C GLU A 65 -19.69 8.28 3.41
N GLU A 66 -20.66 8.87 2.72
CA GLU A 66 -21.21 8.32 1.47
C GLU A 66 -20.40 8.75 0.25
N THR A 67 -20.20 7.83 -0.70
CA THR A 67 -19.57 8.10 -1.99
C THR A 67 -20.37 7.46 -3.11
N GLN A 68 -20.68 8.23 -4.15
CA GLN A 68 -21.41 7.76 -5.32
C GLN A 68 -20.44 7.21 -6.38
N VAL A 69 -20.72 6.02 -6.89
CA VAL A 69 -19.87 5.35 -7.87
C VAL A 69 -20.73 4.73 -8.97
N GLU A 70 -20.29 4.87 -10.23
CA GLU A 70 -20.96 4.24 -11.37
C GLU A 70 -20.98 2.71 -11.25
N ARG A 71 -22.15 2.10 -11.48
CA ARG A 71 -22.39 0.66 -11.38
C ARG A 71 -21.46 -0.18 -12.27
N LYS A 72 -21.03 0.35 -13.41
CA LYS A 72 -20.07 -0.30 -14.32
C LYS A 72 -18.70 -0.59 -13.70
N LYS A 73 -18.35 0.08 -12.59
CA LYS A 73 -17.09 -0.16 -11.84
C LYS A 73 -17.15 -1.39 -10.93
N PHE A 74 -18.32 -2.03 -10.79
CA PHE A 74 -18.57 -3.17 -9.92
C PHE A 74 -18.78 -4.48 -10.69
N PRO A 75 -18.58 -5.65 -10.06
CA PRO A 75 -19.00 -6.92 -10.65
C PRO A 75 -20.54 -7.02 -10.69
N LYS A 76 -21.08 -7.79 -11.65
CA LYS A 76 -22.54 -7.88 -11.89
C LYS A 76 -23.36 -8.40 -10.70
N ARG A 77 -22.75 -9.10 -9.75
CA ARG A 77 -23.42 -9.78 -8.63
C ARG A 77 -23.16 -9.12 -7.27
N ILE A 78 -22.99 -7.80 -7.24
CA ILE A 78 -23.01 -7.05 -5.97
C ILE A 78 -24.45 -6.85 -5.49
N LYS A 79 -24.62 -6.75 -4.18
CA LYS A 79 -25.86 -6.35 -3.53
C LYS A 79 -25.59 -5.37 -2.39
N GLU A 80 -26.66 -4.81 -1.85
CA GLU A 80 -26.61 -4.02 -0.62
C GLU A 80 -26.01 -4.84 0.52
N GLU A 81 -25.35 -4.15 1.44
CA GLU A 81 -24.55 -4.67 2.56
C GLU A 81 -23.29 -5.45 2.17
N ASP A 82 -22.97 -5.59 0.86
CA ASP A 82 -21.71 -6.21 0.46
C ASP A 82 -20.52 -5.30 0.81
N VAL A 83 -19.45 -5.88 1.36
CA VAL A 83 -18.19 -5.19 1.53
C VAL A 83 -17.39 -5.25 0.25
N VAL A 84 -16.91 -4.09 -0.20
CA VAL A 84 -16.10 -3.93 -1.40
C VAL A 84 -14.81 -3.18 -1.10
N TYR A 85 -13.80 -3.37 -1.95
CA TYR A 85 -12.57 -2.60 -1.93
C TYR A 85 -12.17 -2.23 -3.35
N TYR A 86 -11.48 -1.10 -3.51
CA TYR A 86 -11.00 -0.66 -4.81
C TYR A 86 -9.67 -1.33 -5.14
N ARG A 87 -9.56 -1.93 -6.33
CA ARG A 87 -8.32 -2.54 -6.83
C ARG A 87 -8.30 -2.59 -8.35
N ASN A 88 -7.21 -2.09 -8.94
CA ASN A 88 -6.97 -2.12 -10.39
C ASN A 88 -8.12 -1.46 -11.19
N GLY A 89 -8.55 -0.26 -10.80
CA GLY A 89 -9.55 0.50 -11.54
C GLY A 89 -11.01 0.08 -11.29
N LYS A 90 -11.26 -0.96 -10.48
CA LYS A 90 -12.59 -1.51 -10.23
C LYS A 90 -12.80 -1.87 -8.77
N TYR A 91 -14.05 -1.89 -8.36
CA TYR A 91 -14.43 -2.43 -7.06
C TYR A 91 -14.51 -3.94 -7.12
N ARG A 92 -14.08 -4.59 -6.03
CA ARG A 92 -14.11 -6.04 -5.86
C ARG A 92 -14.85 -6.35 -4.56
N LYS A 93 -15.72 -7.35 -4.61
CA LYS A 93 -16.41 -7.86 -3.44
C LYS A 93 -15.46 -8.66 -2.56
N ASP A 94 -15.51 -8.43 -1.25
CA ASP A 94 -14.83 -9.22 -0.23
C ASP A 94 -15.87 -9.97 0.61
N SER A 95 -16.25 -11.15 0.14
CA SER A 95 -17.27 -11.99 0.80
C SER A 95 -16.87 -12.43 2.21
N ARG A 96 -15.56 -12.47 2.51
CA ARG A 96 -15.07 -12.82 3.85
C ARG A 96 -15.34 -11.66 4.80
N LYS A 97 -14.91 -10.45 4.44
CA LYS A 97 -15.20 -9.23 5.20
C LYS A 97 -16.70 -8.99 5.37
N THR A 98 -17.52 -9.24 4.34
CA THR A 98 -18.99 -9.16 4.46
C THR A 98 -19.52 -10.06 5.58
N ARG A 99 -19.03 -11.30 5.67
CA ARG A 99 -19.47 -12.26 6.70
C ARG A 99 -18.98 -11.88 8.08
N GLU A 100 -17.73 -11.42 8.18
CA GLU A 100 -17.14 -10.94 9.44
C GLU A 100 -17.91 -9.74 9.98
N LEU A 101 -18.25 -8.77 9.12
CA LEU A 101 -19.03 -7.59 9.49
C LEU A 101 -20.43 -7.96 9.97
N LYS A 102 -21.16 -8.84 9.23
CA LYS A 102 -22.48 -9.31 9.65
C LYS A 102 -22.45 -9.98 11.03
N LYS A 103 -21.47 -10.85 11.28
CA LYS A 103 -21.29 -11.49 12.59
C LYS A 103 -21.01 -10.48 13.70
N ALA A 104 -20.19 -9.46 13.42
CA ALA A 104 -19.90 -8.41 14.40
C ALA A 104 -21.17 -7.64 14.78
N ILE A 105 -21.97 -7.24 13.77
CA ILE A 105 -23.24 -6.56 13.98
C ILE A 105 -24.22 -7.45 14.77
N GLU A 106 -24.37 -8.72 14.38
CA GLU A 106 -25.24 -9.67 15.09
C GLU A 106 -24.82 -9.87 16.56
N ALA A 107 -23.51 -9.98 16.82
CA ALA A 107 -22.98 -10.10 18.17
C ALA A 107 -23.23 -8.84 19.00
N GLU A 108 -23.07 -7.66 18.40
CA GLU A 108 -23.30 -6.38 19.06
C GLU A 108 -24.80 -6.17 19.35
N MET A 109 -25.68 -6.48 18.39
CA MET A 109 -27.13 -6.46 18.60
C MET A 109 -27.56 -7.35 19.76
N LYS A 110 -26.97 -8.54 19.90
CA LYS A 110 -27.26 -9.44 21.03
C LYS A 110 -26.84 -8.85 22.38
N ASN A 111 -25.77 -8.07 22.42
CA ASN A 111 -25.33 -7.39 23.64
C ASN A 111 -26.27 -6.23 24.03
N PHE A 112 -26.79 -5.50 23.05
CA PHE A 112 -27.69 -4.37 23.28
C PHE A 112 -29.15 -4.79 23.52
N PHE A 113 -29.61 -5.89 22.90
CA PHE A 113 -30.95 -6.44 23.04
C PHE A 113 -30.90 -7.91 23.48
N PRO A 114 -30.57 -8.20 24.76
CA PRO A 114 -30.63 -9.54 25.28
C PRO A 114 -32.10 -10.02 25.30
N SER A 115 -32.39 -11.05 24.50
CA SER A 115 -33.66 -11.77 24.45
C SER A 115 -34.01 -12.45 25.77
#